data_AF-A0A8S0Q7Y4-F1
#
_entry.id   AF-A0A8S0Q7Y4-F1
#
_cell.length_a   1.000
_cell.length_b   1.000
_cell.length_c   1.000
_cell.angle_alpha   90.00
_cell.angle_beta   90.00
_cell.angle_gamma   90.00
#
_symmetry.space_group_name_H-M   'P 1'
#
loop_
_entity.id
_entity.type
_entity.pdbx_description
1 polymer ?
#
loop_
_entity_poly.entity_id
_entity_poly.type
_entity_poly.pdbx_seq_one_letter_code
_entity_poly.pdbx_strand_id
1 'polypeptide(L)'
;MGFIHICLLNGSQMLLVLIHCNCGYLRLVDTVMKEFGLDPAKVVVTMKYVLNSDMPLITIKSNNNVLSYMVLEDVNRDPAKYSIHIEVIITDSEKQPIAVSVDD
;
A
#
# COMPACT_ATOMS: atom_id res chain seq x y z
N MET A 1 -23.03 4.72 -7.05
CA MET A 1 -21.93 3.88 -6.53
C MET A 1 -21.05 3.54 -7.71
N GLY A 2 -19.81 4.03 -7.70
CA GLY A 2 -18.93 4.01 -8.86
C GLY A 2 -17.61 3.30 -8.57
N PHE A 3 -16.82 3.15 -9.62
CA PHE A 3 -15.45 2.69 -9.50
C PHE A 3 -14.52 3.86 -9.77
N ILE A 4 -13.37 3.84 -9.12
CA ILE A 4 -12.33 4.83 -9.27
C ILE A 4 -11.02 4.13 -9.61
N HIS A 5 -10.29 4.69 -10.56
CA HIS A 5 -8.93 4.26 -10.82
C HIS A 5 -8.03 4.90 -9.78
N ILE A 6 -7.12 4.12 -9.21
CA ILE A 6 -6.10 4.62 -8.29
C ILE A 6 -4.74 4.14 -8.74
N CYS A 7 -3.72 4.97 -8.54
CA CYS A 7 -2.34 4.62 -8.84
C CYS A 7 -1.68 4.04 -7.58
N LEU A 8 -1.09 2.85 -7.70
CA LEU A 8 -0.29 2.21 -6.66
C LEU A 8 1.18 2.25 -7.05
N LEU A 9 2.04 2.63 -6.11
CA LEU A 9 3.48 2.74 -6.28
C LEU A 9 4.22 1.89 -5.26
N ASN A 10 5.01 0.91 -5.71
CA ASN A 10 5.91 0.12 -4.89
C ASN A 10 7.35 0.26 -5.43
N GLY A 11 8.15 1.14 -4.83
CA GLY A 11 9.46 1.51 -5.38
C GLY A 11 9.31 2.13 -6.78
N SER A 12 9.87 1.46 -7.80
CA SER A 12 9.77 1.86 -9.21
C SER A 12 8.58 1.24 -9.95
N GLN A 13 7.86 0.30 -9.33
CA GLN A 13 6.70 -0.33 -9.93
C GLN A 13 5.45 0.53 -9.74
N MET A 14 4.73 0.76 -10.83
CA MET A 14 3.48 1.50 -10.85
C MET A 14 2.37 0.63 -11.43
N LEU A 15 1.23 0.55 -10.74
CA LEU A 15 0.04 -0.17 -11.18
C LEU A 15 -1.19 0.72 -11.07
N LEU A 16 -1.98 0.80 -12.15
CA LEU A 16 -3.28 1.47 -12.15
C LEU A 16 -4.36 0.44 -11.89
N VAL A 17 -5.08 0.56 -10.76
CA VAL A 17 -6.08 -0.43 -10.35
C VAL A 17 -7.45 0.20 -10.23
N LEU A 18 -8.48 -0.54 -10.63
CA LEU A 18 -9.87 -0.12 -10.52
C LEU A 18 -10.47 -0.64 -9.22
N ILE A 19 -10.93 0.26 -8.34
CA ILE A 19 -11.52 -0.11 -7.05
C ILE A 19 -12.89 0.52 -6.86
N HIS A 20 -13.72 -0.13 -6.06
CA HIS A 20 -15.04 0.39 -5.72
C HIS A 20 -14.89 1.59 -4.77
N CYS A 21 -15.70 2.64 -4.95
CA CYS A 21 -15.62 3.87 -4.13
C CYS A 21 -15.83 3.63 -2.61
N ASN A 22 -16.50 2.54 -2.25
CA ASN A 22 -16.69 2.10 -0.85
C ASN A 22 -15.70 1.00 -0.45
N CYS A 23 -14.50 0.96 -1.05
CA CYS A 23 -13.47 0.00 -0.66
C CYS A 23 -13.08 0.24 0.81
N GLY A 24 -13.13 -0.81 1.63
CA GLY A 24 -12.60 -0.77 2.98
C GLY A 24 -11.08 -0.97 3.00
N TYR A 25 -10.46 -0.63 4.12
CA TYR A 25 -9.03 -0.78 4.34
C TYR A 25 -8.52 -2.20 4.06
N LEU A 26 -9.14 -3.23 4.65
CA LEU A 26 -8.72 -4.61 4.45
C LEU A 26 -8.80 -5.02 2.97
N ARG A 27 -9.87 -4.63 2.26
CA ARG A 27 -10.02 -4.92 0.83
C ARG A 27 -8.97 -4.20 -0.01
N LEU A 28 -8.58 -2.98 0.37
CA LEU A 28 -7.52 -2.25 -0.30
C LEU A 28 -6.16 -2.93 -0.08
N VAL A 29 -5.89 -3.41 1.14
CA VAL A 29 -4.70 -4.21 1.44
C VAL A 29 -4.68 -5.49 0.61
N ASP A 30 -5.79 -6.23 0.55
CA ASP A 30 -5.89 -7.47 -0.24
C ASP A 30 -5.62 -7.20 -1.73
N THR A 31 -6.17 -6.11 -2.28
CA THR A 31 -5.89 -5.69 -3.66
C THR A 31 -4.41 -5.41 -3.84
N VAL A 32 -3.79 -4.63 -2.96
CA VAL A 32 -2.35 -4.34 -3.00
C VAL A 32 -1.52 -5.63 -2.98
N MET A 33 -1.79 -6.52 -2.04
CA MET A 33 -1.05 -7.77 -1.91
C MET A 33 -1.18 -8.61 -3.18
N LYS A 34 -2.39 -8.71 -3.74
CA LYS A 34 -2.65 -9.46 -4.96
C LYS A 34 -1.94 -8.87 -6.18
N GLU A 35 -2.03 -7.56 -6.38
CA GLU A 35 -1.51 -6.87 -7.57
C GLU A 35 0.03 -6.86 -7.60
N PHE A 36 0.67 -6.81 -6.43
CA PHE A 36 2.13 -6.91 -6.31
C PHE A 36 2.65 -8.33 -6.04
N GLY A 37 1.78 -9.35 -6.00
CA GLY A 37 2.18 -10.74 -5.74
C GLY A 37 2.83 -10.96 -4.37
N LEU A 38 2.41 -10.20 -3.35
CA LEU A 38 2.95 -10.24 -2.01
C LEU A 38 2.29 -11.34 -1.17
N ASP A 39 3.10 -12.02 -0.35
CA ASP A 39 2.63 -13.06 0.56
C ASP A 39 2.23 -12.45 1.92
N PRO A 40 0.92 -12.41 2.27
CA PRO A 40 0.46 -11.79 3.52
C PRO A 40 0.95 -12.52 4.77
N ALA A 41 1.48 -13.75 4.66
CA ALA A 41 2.09 -14.45 5.78
C ALA A 41 3.54 -14.02 6.05
N LYS A 42 4.19 -13.34 5.09
CA LYS A 42 5.62 -12.99 5.14
C LYS A 42 5.88 -11.50 5.14
N VAL A 43 4.90 -10.69 4.75
CA VAL A 43 5.06 -9.25 4.65
C VAL A 43 3.90 -8.49 5.23
N VAL A 44 4.19 -7.31 5.75
CA VAL A 44 3.22 -6.30 6.14
C VAL A 44 3.38 -5.11 5.20
N VAL A 45 2.27 -4.60 4.68
CA VAL A 45 2.27 -3.40 3.82
C VAL A 45 1.81 -2.18 4.60
N THR A 46 2.53 -1.08 4.41
CA THR A 46 2.10 0.25 4.83
C THR A 46 1.72 1.04 3.58
N MET A 47 0.51 1.59 3.57
CA MET A 47 0.01 2.41 2.47
C MET A 47 0.02 3.87 2.88
N LYS A 48 0.60 4.73 2.05
CA LYS A 48 0.67 6.17 2.27
C LYS A 48 0.28 6.92 1.00
N TYR A 49 -0.33 8.08 1.12
CA TYR A 49 -0.58 8.96 -0.02
C TYR A 49 -0.18 10.39 0.32
N VAL A 50 0.13 11.19 -0.68
CA VAL A 50 0.54 12.59 -0.52
C VAL A 50 -0.60 13.50 -0.99
N LEU A 51 -0.98 14.50 -0.19
CA LEU A 51 -1.98 15.49 -0.62
C LEU A 51 -1.39 16.58 -1.51
N ASN A 52 -0.16 16.95 -1.23
CA ASN A 52 0.63 17.96 -1.90
C ASN A 52 2.10 17.60 -1.68
N SER A 53 2.98 17.79 -2.67
CA SER A 53 4.42 17.49 -2.58
C SER A 53 5.10 18.16 -1.38
N ASP A 54 4.54 19.26 -0.89
CA ASP A 54 5.06 20.01 0.26
C ASP A 54 4.57 19.49 1.62
N MET A 55 3.65 18.52 1.63
CA MET A 55 3.05 17.95 2.84
C MET A 55 3.60 16.56 3.14
N PRO A 56 3.63 16.16 4.43
CA PRO A 56 4.03 14.81 4.80
C PRO A 56 3.04 13.78 4.22
N LEU A 57 3.58 12.59 3.92
CA LEU A 57 2.80 11.43 3.52
C LEU A 57 1.79 11.05 4.61
N ILE A 58 0.52 10.92 4.21
CA ILE A 58 -0.58 10.48 5.07
C ILE A 58 -0.65 8.96 5.03
N THR A 59 -0.53 8.32 6.20
CA THR A 59 -0.68 6.86 6.30
C THR A 59 -2.15 6.45 6.33
N ILE A 60 -2.51 5.49 5.49
CA ILE A 60 -3.83 4.84 5.51
C ILE A 60 -3.79 3.73 6.56
N LYS A 61 -4.54 3.91 7.65
CA LYS A 61 -4.58 2.95 8.78
C LYS A 61 -5.98 2.41 9.07
N SER A 62 -7.00 2.93 8.40
CA SER A 62 -8.40 2.62 8.69
C SER A 62 -9.31 2.91 7.51
N ASN A 63 -10.56 2.41 7.58
CA ASN A 63 -11.60 2.70 6.59
C ASN A 63 -11.85 4.21 6.43
N ASN A 64 -11.76 4.99 7.51
CA ASN A 64 -11.96 6.44 7.45
C ASN A 64 -10.89 7.10 6.59
N ASN A 65 -9.63 6.66 6.67
CA ASN A 65 -8.57 7.18 5.83
C ASN A 65 -8.78 6.82 4.36
N VAL A 66 -9.24 5.59 4.08
CA VAL A 66 -9.57 5.16 2.71
C VAL A 66 -10.69 6.00 2.14
N LEU A 67 -11.78 6.24 2.89
CA LEU A 67 -12.89 7.06 2.42
C LEU A 67 -12.45 8.50 2.14
N SER A 68 -11.65 9.11 3.02
CA SER A 68 -11.09 10.44 2.78
C SER A 68 -10.25 10.48 1.50
N TYR A 69 -9.43 9.45 1.26
CA TYR A 69 -8.65 9.30 0.05
C TYR A 69 -9.54 9.19 -1.21
N MET A 70 -10.58 8.34 -1.18
CA MET A 70 -11.49 8.18 -2.32
C MET A 70 -12.21 9.48 -2.70
N VAL A 71 -12.62 10.27 -1.71
CA VAL A 71 -13.26 11.57 -1.96
C VAL A 71 -12.29 12.53 -2.64
N LEU A 72 -11.02 12.53 -2.23
CA LEU A 72 -10.00 13.39 -2.84
C LEU A 72 -9.72 13.00 -4.30
N GLU A 73 -9.61 11.71 -4.56
CA GLU A 73 -9.40 11.18 -5.91
C GLU A 73 -10.62 11.45 -6.81
N ASP A 74 -11.85 11.24 -6.34
CA ASP A 74 -13.06 11.46 -7.14
C ASP A 74 -13.25 12.93 -7.56
N VAL A 75 -12.81 13.86 -6.71
CA VAL A 75 -12.85 15.31 -6.99
C VAL A 75 -11.82 15.71 -8.05
N ASN A 76 -10.61 15.16 -8.00
CA ASN A 76 -9.53 15.56 -8.92
C ASN A 76 -9.52 14.76 -10.23
N ARG A 77 -9.99 13.51 -10.21
CA ARG A 77 -10.02 12.57 -11.34
C ARG A 77 -8.68 12.37 -12.05
N ASP A 78 -7.58 12.58 -11.32
CA ASP A 78 -6.22 12.34 -11.80
C ASP A 78 -5.53 11.36 -10.83
N PRO A 79 -5.54 10.06 -11.14
CA PRO A 79 -5.01 9.03 -10.26
C PRO A 79 -3.50 9.12 -10.05
N ALA A 80 -2.77 9.80 -10.94
CA ALA A 80 -1.33 10.00 -10.75
C ALA A 80 -1.06 11.02 -9.63
N LYS A 81 -1.97 11.98 -9.43
CA LYS A 81 -1.82 13.09 -8.49
C LYS A 81 -1.81 12.64 -7.03
N TYR A 82 -2.63 11.65 -6.66
CA TYR A 82 -2.65 11.08 -5.31
C TYR A 82 -2.33 9.59 -5.34
N SER A 83 -1.19 9.25 -5.92
CA SER A 83 -0.70 7.87 -5.90
C SER A 83 -0.52 7.35 -4.47
N ILE A 84 -0.90 6.09 -4.24
CA ILE A 84 -0.66 5.38 -2.99
C ILE A 84 0.73 4.73 -3.04
N HIS A 85 1.63 5.22 -2.21
CA HIS A 85 2.94 4.64 -1.95
C HIS A 85 2.81 3.44 -1.01
N ILE A 86 3.38 2.32 -1.44
CA ILE A 86 3.36 1.02 -0.79
C ILE A 86 4.76 0.80 -0.23
N GLU A 87 4.84 0.64 1.08
CA GLU A 87 6.05 0.23 1.76
C GLU A 87 5.86 -1.21 2.25
N VAL A 88 6.69 -2.12 1.75
CA VAL A 88 6.66 -3.53 2.14
C VAL A 88 7.67 -3.78 3.24
N ILE A 89 7.22 -4.33 4.36
CA ILE A 89 8.06 -4.71 5.49
C ILE A 89 8.07 -6.23 5.55
N ILE A 90 9.26 -6.83 5.43
CA ILE A 90 9.43 -8.28 5.56
C ILE A 90 9.33 -8.63 7.05
N THR A 91 8.43 -9.54 7.39
CA THR A 91 8.37 -10.12 8.72
C THR A 91 9.27 -11.34 8.73
N ASP A 92 10.55 -11.15 9.07
CA ASP A 92 11.47 -12.27 9.29
C ASP A 92 10.90 -13.16 10.39
N SER A 93 10.38 -14.32 9.99
CA SER A 93 10.07 -15.42 10.91
C SER A 93 11.20 -16.45 10.97
N GLU A 94 12.36 -16.18 10.35
CA GLU A 94 13.55 -17.00 10.49
C GLU A 94 14.61 -16.27 11.32
N LYS A 95 14.63 -16.58 12.63
CA LYS A 95 15.89 -16.52 13.37
C LYS A 95 16.86 -17.49 12.70
N GLN A 96 17.82 -17.01 11.93
CA GLN A 96 19.01 -17.80 11.64
C GLN A 96 19.82 -17.94 12.93
N PRO A 97 20.04 -19.16 13.47
CA PRO A 97 21.10 -19.35 14.45
C PRO A 97 22.43 -19.25 13.69
N ILE A 98 23.23 -18.24 14.01
CA ILE A 98 24.61 -18.20 13.56
C ILE A 98 25.34 -19.29 14.35
N ALA A 99 25.42 -20.49 13.78
CA ALA A 99 26.38 -21.49 14.21
C ALA A 99 27.77 -20.99 13.76
N VAL A 100 28.45 -20.26 14.64
CA VAL A 100 29.91 -20.11 14.53
C VAL A 100 30.51 -21.37 15.13
N SER A 101 30.70 -22.37 14.29
CA SER A 101 31.68 -23.43 14.50
C SER A 101 32.91 -23.07 13.69
N VAL A 102 34.01 -22.75 14.38
CA VAL A 102 35.36 -23.03 13.89
C VAL A 102 36.16 -23.55 15.08
N ASP A 103 36.77 -24.70 14.82
CA ASP A 103 37.50 -25.64 15.66
C ASP A 103 38.82 -25.12 16.26
N ASP A 104 39.35 -25.93 17.20
CA ASP A 104 40.61 -25.85 17.99
C ASP A 104 41.84 -25.16 17.34
#